data_AF-A0A1F9P4D7-F1
#
_entry.id   AF-A0A1F9P4D7-F1
#
_cell.length_a   1.000
_cell.length_b   1.000
_cell.length_c   1.000
_cell.angle_alpha   90.00
_cell.angle_beta   90.00
_cell.angle_gamma   90.00
#
_symmetry.space_group_name_H-M   'P 1'
#
loop_
_entity.id
_entity.type
_entity.pdbx_description
1 polymer ?
#
loop_
_entity_poly.entity_id
_entity_poly.type
_entity_poly.pdbx_seq_one_letter_code
_entity_poly.pdbx_strand_id
1 'polypeptide(L)'
;MSCKHRDYLSREEKLRRSYYEVLRDELDQFALEYSLVESYNNFLKVRNPYPFVELRELKPRARIPTVESDAQNSFLIIFTEDLIEKKHKKYIRYFDANKTTKNNLLRHKSFPDVENFNRDMKFFETRDFFSLLRSLLPIDYALLIQKRHNTMARYALTHFHVRIDWPITEAAEDLARDLRYISKDLYEKGDEYAEDFQKKFFEYYGIPVLAGGRRTAAIVAARYFSSFPGIATIYVSSSESRALLRIDERGISKSVLVRLEENDIKKLVDIAGMNLNNFSKNYVIARQRKNYICIFNVKYDHTLHALPSEGGRLRELKPDTNWLTVSEEQILPRPSVINHPPIPFKMVYS
;
A
#
# COMPACT_ATOMS: atom_id res chain seq x y z
N MET A 1 16.73 -4.65 -0.31
CA MET A 1 15.97 -4.92 0.93
C MET A 1 16.81 -5.79 1.86
N SER A 2 16.86 -5.43 3.15
CA SER A 2 17.66 -6.11 4.18
C SER A 2 16.90 -7.27 4.87
N CYS A 3 15.66 -7.54 4.46
CA CYS A 3 14.87 -8.60 5.08
C CYS A 3 15.52 -9.97 4.83
N LYS A 4 15.62 -10.80 5.88
CA LYS A 4 16.23 -12.13 5.76
C LYS A 4 15.42 -12.97 4.78
N HIS A 5 16.07 -13.59 3.79
CA HIS A 5 15.41 -14.55 2.91
C HIS A 5 14.79 -15.69 3.74
N ARG A 6 13.62 -16.18 3.31
CA ARG A 6 12.84 -17.16 4.07
C ARG A 6 13.67 -18.40 4.44
N ASP A 7 14.59 -18.83 3.58
CA ASP A 7 15.41 -20.01 3.81
C ASP A 7 16.35 -19.91 5.00
N TYR A 8 16.83 -18.70 5.32
CA TYR A 8 17.74 -18.43 6.45
C TYR A 8 17.00 -18.21 7.78
N LEU A 9 15.67 -18.32 7.79
CA LEU A 9 14.87 -18.22 8.99
C LEU A 9 14.83 -19.54 9.75
N SER A 10 14.81 -19.46 11.07
CA SER A 10 14.46 -20.59 11.93
C SER A 10 13.04 -21.10 11.66
N ARG A 11 12.71 -22.30 12.14
CA ARG A 11 11.37 -22.88 11.95
C ARG A 11 10.25 -22.00 12.54
N GLU A 12 10.51 -21.38 13.69
CA GLU A 12 9.56 -20.46 14.34
C GLU A 12 9.35 -19.20 13.49
N GLU A 13 10.41 -18.61 12.98
CA GLU A 13 10.34 -17.42 12.12
C GLU A 13 9.66 -17.73 10.78
N LYS A 14 9.91 -18.90 10.18
CA LYS A 14 9.20 -19.36 8.97
C LYS A 14 7.70 -19.48 9.22
N LEU A 15 7.31 -20.05 10.36
CA LEU A 15 5.89 -20.18 10.74
C LEU A 15 5.25 -18.82 10.95
N ARG A 16 5.93 -17.90 11.66
CA ARG A 16 5.48 -16.51 11.83
C ARG A 16 5.27 -15.82 10.48
N ARG A 17 6.26 -15.91 9.58
CA ARG A 17 6.16 -15.28 8.26
C ARG A 17 5.01 -15.84 7.43
N SER A 18 4.82 -17.17 7.44
CA SER A 18 3.65 -17.77 6.78
C SER A 18 2.34 -17.26 7.34
N TYR A 19 2.23 -17.13 8.67
CA TYR A 19 1.01 -16.61 9.28
C TYR A 19 0.78 -15.14 8.92
N TYR A 20 1.84 -14.33 8.94
CA TYR A 20 1.80 -12.94 8.46
C TYR A 20 1.31 -12.85 7.00
N GLU A 21 1.85 -13.66 6.10
CA GLU A 21 1.48 -13.66 4.68
C GLU A 21 -0.01 -14.01 4.49
N VAL A 22 -0.52 -15.01 5.21
CA VAL A 22 -1.96 -15.36 5.15
C VAL A 22 -2.84 -14.21 5.64
N LEU A 23 -2.50 -13.58 6.77
CA LEU A 23 -3.28 -12.45 7.28
C LEU A 23 -3.16 -11.21 6.37
N ARG A 24 -2.02 -11.05 5.69
CA ARG A 24 -1.82 -9.99 4.70
C ARG A 24 -2.76 -10.18 3.51
N ASP A 25 -2.94 -11.40 3.04
CA ASP A 25 -3.87 -11.68 1.93
C ASP A 25 -5.31 -11.30 2.31
N GLU A 26 -5.75 -11.55 3.55
CA GLU A 26 -7.04 -11.07 4.06
C GLU A 26 -7.10 -9.53 4.16
N LEU A 27 -6.00 -8.91 4.59
CA LEU A 27 -5.91 -7.44 4.65
C LEU A 27 -5.94 -6.80 3.25
N ASP A 28 -5.36 -7.45 2.24
CA ASP A 28 -5.42 -7.02 0.84
C ASP A 28 -6.89 -6.93 0.36
N GLN A 29 -7.69 -7.97 0.64
CA GLN A 29 -9.10 -8.00 0.29
C GLN A 29 -9.86 -6.84 0.95
N PHE A 30 -9.65 -6.65 2.24
CA PHE A 30 -10.27 -5.55 2.99
C PHE A 30 -9.85 -4.18 2.45
N ALA A 31 -8.56 -3.98 2.18
CA ALA A 31 -8.03 -2.71 1.69
C ALA A 31 -8.59 -2.37 0.31
N LEU A 32 -8.73 -3.36 -0.59
CA LEU A 32 -9.35 -3.20 -1.91
C LEU A 32 -10.82 -2.80 -1.80
N GLU A 33 -11.60 -3.52 -0.98
CA GLU A 33 -13.02 -3.23 -0.75
C GLU A 33 -13.21 -1.81 -0.21
N TYR A 34 -12.52 -1.47 0.88
CA TYR A 34 -12.67 -0.18 1.56
C TYR A 34 -12.20 0.99 0.68
N SER A 35 -11.05 0.85 0.01
CA SER A 35 -10.45 1.95 -0.78
C SER A 35 -11.14 2.20 -2.12
N LEU A 36 -11.59 1.14 -2.81
CA LEU A 36 -12.08 1.24 -4.18
C LEU A 36 -13.59 1.05 -4.26
N VAL A 37 -14.07 -0.10 -3.81
CA VAL A 37 -15.48 -0.52 -3.98
C VAL A 37 -16.40 0.38 -3.18
N GLU A 38 -16.06 0.64 -1.93
CA GLU A 38 -16.85 1.50 -1.07
C GLU A 38 -16.75 2.96 -1.43
N SER A 39 -15.57 3.45 -1.81
CA SER A 39 -15.42 4.80 -2.35
C SER A 39 -16.33 4.97 -3.56
N TYR A 40 -16.32 4.03 -4.51
CA TYR A 40 -17.24 4.03 -5.64
C TYR A 40 -18.71 4.11 -5.20
N ASN A 41 -19.11 3.31 -4.20
CA ASN A 41 -20.45 3.38 -3.63
C ASN A 41 -20.75 4.72 -2.95
N ASN A 42 -19.77 5.36 -2.30
CA ASN A 42 -19.91 6.69 -1.70
C ASN A 42 -20.17 7.75 -2.77
N PHE A 43 -19.43 7.73 -3.89
CA PHE A 43 -19.68 8.61 -5.04
C PHE A 43 -21.10 8.45 -5.59
N LEU A 44 -21.57 7.20 -5.73
CA LEU A 44 -22.95 6.93 -6.15
C LEU A 44 -23.99 7.47 -5.15
N LYS A 45 -23.76 7.30 -3.84
CA LYS A 45 -24.67 7.80 -2.79
C LYS A 45 -24.82 9.32 -2.84
N VAL A 46 -23.72 10.05 -3.07
CA VAL A 46 -23.75 11.52 -3.20
C VAL A 46 -24.12 11.98 -4.62
N ARG A 47 -24.51 11.06 -5.50
CA ARG A 47 -24.90 11.30 -6.91
C ARG A 47 -23.84 11.99 -7.75
N ASN A 48 -22.56 11.80 -7.42
CA ASN A 48 -21.44 12.31 -8.19
C ASN A 48 -20.81 11.18 -9.02
N PRO A 49 -20.41 11.45 -10.28
CA PRO A 49 -19.65 10.48 -11.06
C PRO A 49 -18.35 10.09 -10.36
N TYR A 50 -18.04 8.79 -10.32
CA TYR A 50 -16.74 8.34 -9.85
C TYR A 50 -15.63 8.83 -10.79
N PRO A 51 -14.59 9.51 -10.29
CA PRO A 51 -13.46 9.94 -11.10
C PRO A 51 -12.60 8.71 -11.42
N PHE A 52 -12.77 8.09 -12.59
CA PHE A 52 -11.91 6.98 -12.99
C PHE A 52 -10.49 7.48 -13.29
N VAL A 53 -9.49 6.73 -12.83
CA VAL A 53 -8.07 7.02 -13.09
C VAL A 53 -7.79 6.84 -14.57
N GLU A 54 -7.11 7.80 -15.18
CA GLU A 54 -6.67 7.64 -16.57
C GLU A 54 -5.47 6.70 -16.63
N LEU A 55 -5.41 5.81 -17.63
CA LEU A 55 -4.34 4.79 -17.73
C LEU A 55 -2.93 5.41 -17.78
N ARG A 56 -2.81 6.64 -18.29
CA ARG A 56 -1.53 7.39 -18.27
C ARG A 56 -1.02 7.69 -16.87
N GLU A 57 -1.90 7.80 -15.86
CA GLU A 57 -1.54 8.01 -14.44
C GLU A 57 -0.87 6.77 -13.82
N LEU A 58 -1.03 5.61 -14.45
CA LEU A 58 -0.41 4.35 -14.04
C LEU A 58 0.98 4.18 -14.65
N LYS A 59 1.39 5.02 -15.60
CA LYS A 59 2.76 5.00 -16.12
C LYS A 59 3.74 5.51 -15.06
N PRO A 60 4.97 4.96 -14.99
CA PRO A 60 6.04 5.54 -14.17
C PRO A 60 6.20 7.04 -14.47
N ARG A 61 6.32 7.88 -13.43
CA ARG A 61 6.44 9.37 -13.48
C ARG A 61 5.20 10.16 -13.89
N ALA A 62 4.04 9.54 -13.99
CA ALA A 62 2.83 10.28 -14.31
C ALA A 62 2.48 11.33 -13.23
N ARG A 63 2.03 12.51 -13.69
CA ARG A 63 1.47 13.54 -12.80
C ARG A 63 0.01 13.21 -12.54
N ILE A 64 -0.39 13.32 -11.28
CA ILE A 64 -1.77 13.03 -10.84
C ILE A 64 -2.54 14.34 -10.69
N PRO A 65 -3.80 14.43 -11.14
CA PRO A 65 -4.68 15.58 -10.89
C PRO A 65 -4.95 15.81 -9.40
N THR A 66 -4.94 17.08 -8.97
CA THR A 66 -5.03 17.56 -7.58
C THR A 66 -6.44 17.59 -6.96
N VAL A 67 -7.48 17.07 -7.63
CA VAL A 67 -8.84 17.18 -7.11
C VAL A 67 -9.07 16.15 -6.00
N GLU A 68 -9.25 16.64 -4.79
CA GLU A 68 -9.66 15.86 -3.63
C GLU A 68 -11.19 15.79 -3.53
N SER A 69 -11.69 14.70 -2.96
CA SER A 69 -13.10 14.41 -2.75
C SER A 69 -13.28 13.62 -1.47
N ASP A 70 -14.17 14.11 -0.60
CA ASP A 70 -14.50 13.44 0.67
C ASP A 70 -15.15 12.07 0.48
N ALA A 71 -15.70 11.78 -0.71
CA ALA A 71 -16.30 10.49 -1.02
C ALA A 71 -15.24 9.38 -1.22
N GLN A 72 -13.98 9.75 -1.46
CA GLN A 72 -12.89 8.79 -1.62
C GLN A 72 -12.30 8.44 -0.25
N ASN A 73 -12.43 7.18 0.15
CA ASN A 73 -11.85 6.68 1.39
C ASN A 73 -10.32 6.76 1.31
N SER A 74 -9.70 7.48 2.27
CA SER A 74 -8.26 7.60 2.39
C SER A 74 -7.78 7.05 3.73
N PHE A 75 -6.59 6.45 3.74
CA PHE A 75 -6.02 5.84 4.95
C PHE A 75 -4.53 5.52 4.77
N LEU A 76 -3.87 5.20 5.88
CA LEU A 76 -2.54 4.62 5.93
C LEU A 76 -2.54 3.46 6.93
N ILE A 77 -2.20 2.25 6.47
CA ILE A 77 -2.05 1.07 7.32
C ILE A 77 -0.60 0.58 7.21
N ILE A 78 0.01 0.31 8.35
CA ILE A 78 1.32 -0.31 8.47
C ILE A 78 1.12 -1.67 9.14
N PHE A 79 1.47 -2.74 8.44
CA PHE A 79 1.39 -4.10 8.94
C PHE A 79 2.77 -4.74 8.99
N THR A 80 3.31 -4.96 10.18
CA THR A 80 4.67 -5.51 10.38
C THR A 80 4.65 -6.97 10.82
N GLU A 81 5.57 -7.78 10.30
CA GLU A 81 5.77 -9.18 10.69
C GLU A 81 6.15 -9.27 12.18
N ASP A 82 6.96 -8.33 12.66
CA ASP A 82 7.51 -8.30 14.00
C ASP A 82 7.12 -7.04 14.78
N LEU A 83 7.41 -7.08 16.08
CA LEU A 83 7.28 -5.95 16.98
C LEU A 83 8.32 -4.87 16.65
N ILE A 84 7.87 -3.62 16.63
CA ILE A 84 8.76 -2.48 16.47
C ILE A 84 9.48 -2.24 17.80
N GLU A 85 10.79 -2.42 17.82
CA GLU A 85 11.60 -2.15 19.02
C GLU A 85 11.52 -0.68 19.45
N LYS A 86 11.67 -0.43 20.76
CA LYS A 86 11.60 0.93 21.33
C LYS A 86 12.64 1.89 20.73
N LYS A 87 13.79 1.40 20.27
CA LYS A 87 14.85 2.21 19.63
C LYS A 87 14.35 2.94 18.38
N HIS A 88 13.33 2.41 17.71
CA HIS A 88 12.78 2.99 16.50
C HIS A 88 11.69 4.04 16.77
N LYS A 89 11.29 4.26 18.03
CA LYS A 89 10.24 5.24 18.40
C LYS A 89 10.57 6.69 18.03
N LYS A 90 11.86 7.01 17.84
CA LYS A 90 12.29 8.34 17.36
C LYS A 90 11.63 8.69 16.02
N TYR A 91 11.58 7.70 15.13
CA TYR A 91 11.17 7.86 13.73
C TYR A 91 9.78 7.28 13.43
N ILE A 92 9.33 6.31 14.23
CA ILE A 92 7.96 5.80 14.22
C ILE A 92 7.31 6.16 15.55
N ARG A 93 6.62 7.29 15.60
CA ARG A 93 6.03 7.80 16.84
C ARG A 93 4.70 7.11 17.12
N TYR A 94 4.76 6.12 18.01
CA TYR A 94 3.60 5.50 18.63
C TYR A 94 3.70 5.63 20.16
N PHE A 95 2.63 6.18 20.75
CA PHE A 95 2.56 6.50 22.18
C PHE A 95 1.56 5.61 22.91
N ASP A 96 1.69 5.53 24.23
CA ASP A 96 0.75 4.77 25.06
C ASP A 96 -0.68 5.34 25.00
N ALA A 97 -0.82 6.65 24.76
CA ALA A 97 -2.10 7.31 24.52
C ALA A 97 -2.81 6.82 23.25
N ASN A 98 -2.06 6.29 22.29
CA ASN A 98 -2.55 5.88 20.97
C ASN A 98 -2.73 4.35 20.89
N LYS A 99 -2.52 3.63 21.99
CA LYS A 99 -2.76 2.19 22.06
C LYS A 99 -4.24 1.88 21.92
N THR A 100 -4.59 0.84 21.17
CA THR A 100 -5.96 0.34 21.01
C THR A 100 -6.45 -0.32 22.31
N THR A 101 -6.91 0.52 23.22
CA THR A 101 -7.51 0.17 24.52
C THR A 101 -8.82 0.94 24.68
N LYS A 102 -9.76 0.40 25.44
CA LYS A 102 -11.08 1.04 25.66
C LYS A 102 -10.93 2.49 26.12
N ASN A 103 -10.06 2.73 27.11
CA ASN A 103 -9.83 4.07 27.68
C ASN A 103 -9.29 5.06 26.65
N ASN A 104 -8.38 4.63 25.78
CA ASN A 104 -7.81 5.52 24.76
C ASN A 104 -8.81 5.78 23.62
N LEU A 105 -9.59 4.77 23.22
CA LEU A 105 -10.64 4.91 22.20
C LEU A 105 -11.75 5.84 22.69
N LEU A 106 -12.16 5.74 23.96
CA LEU A 106 -13.13 6.65 24.58
C LEU A 106 -12.69 8.12 24.56
N ARG A 107 -11.39 8.38 24.66
CA ARG A 107 -10.85 9.75 24.60
C ARG A 107 -10.89 10.33 23.18
N HIS A 108 -10.93 9.48 22.16
CA HIS A 108 -11.04 9.92 20.78
C HIS A 108 -12.52 10.13 20.45
N LYS A 109 -12.94 11.39 20.32
CA LYS A 109 -14.34 11.82 20.10
C LYS A 109 -15.03 11.22 18.86
N SER A 110 -14.30 10.49 18.03
CA SER A 110 -14.70 10.05 16.69
C SER A 110 -15.18 8.60 16.64
N PHE A 111 -15.23 7.87 17.75
CA PHE A 111 -15.60 6.45 17.73
C PHE A 111 -17.10 6.26 18.04
N PRO A 112 -17.92 5.80 17.08
CA PRO A 112 -19.37 5.85 17.22
C PRO A 112 -19.98 4.82 18.20
N ASP A 113 -19.25 3.77 18.63
CA ASP A 113 -19.79 2.73 19.54
C ASP A 113 -18.74 2.14 20.50
N VAL A 114 -18.14 2.97 21.38
CA VAL A 114 -17.09 2.47 22.31
C VAL A 114 -17.67 1.62 23.45
N GLU A 115 -18.98 1.72 23.71
CA GLU A 115 -19.63 0.99 24.81
C GLU A 115 -19.49 -0.52 24.65
N ASN A 116 -19.62 -1.00 23.41
CA ASN A 116 -19.48 -2.40 23.01
C ASN A 116 -18.04 -2.83 22.73
N PHE A 117 -17.04 -1.97 22.98
CA PHE A 117 -15.65 -2.33 22.74
C PHE A 117 -15.20 -3.47 23.67
N ASN A 118 -14.98 -4.64 23.08
CA ASN A 118 -14.27 -5.76 23.71
C ASN A 118 -12.78 -5.68 23.34
N ARG A 119 -11.92 -5.89 24.35
CA ARG A 119 -10.46 -5.91 24.19
C ARG A 119 -9.98 -6.86 23.10
N ASP A 120 -10.72 -7.94 22.85
CA ASP A 120 -10.33 -8.96 21.89
C ASP A 120 -10.59 -8.57 20.43
N MET A 121 -11.48 -7.60 20.17
CA MET A 121 -11.83 -7.15 18.81
C MET A 121 -10.62 -6.62 18.02
N LYS A 122 -9.52 -6.27 18.69
CA LYS A 122 -8.30 -5.79 18.03
C LYS A 122 -7.41 -6.90 17.48
N PHE A 123 -7.70 -8.18 17.78
CA PHE A 123 -6.92 -9.30 17.26
C PHE A 123 -7.42 -9.69 15.88
N PHE A 124 -6.49 -9.92 14.96
CA PHE A 124 -6.80 -10.18 13.55
C PHE A 124 -7.74 -11.38 13.38
N GLU A 125 -7.59 -12.41 14.23
CA GLU A 125 -8.39 -13.64 14.16
C GLU A 125 -9.87 -13.45 14.56
N THR A 126 -10.23 -12.30 15.13
CA THR A 126 -11.59 -12.06 15.62
C THR A 126 -12.51 -11.56 14.51
N ARG A 127 -13.77 -11.99 14.56
CA ARG A 127 -14.80 -11.60 13.58
C ARG A 127 -15.00 -10.09 13.48
N ASP A 128 -14.80 -9.39 14.59
CA ASP A 128 -15.02 -7.94 14.68
C ASP A 128 -13.78 -7.11 14.26
N PHE A 129 -12.66 -7.75 13.95
CA PHE A 129 -11.40 -7.06 13.64
C PHE A 129 -11.54 -6.06 12.51
N PHE A 130 -12.08 -6.48 11.37
CA PHE A 130 -12.23 -5.60 10.21
C PHE A 130 -13.29 -4.53 10.42
N SER A 131 -14.29 -4.78 11.28
CA SER A 131 -15.25 -3.75 11.70
C SER A 131 -14.56 -2.65 12.50
N LEU A 132 -13.74 -3.04 13.48
CA LEU A 132 -12.94 -2.11 14.28
C LEU A 132 -11.90 -1.37 13.42
N LEU A 133 -11.23 -2.08 12.50
CA LEU A 133 -10.24 -1.48 11.60
C LEU A 133 -10.90 -0.39 10.77
N ARG A 134 -12.02 -0.72 10.11
CA ARG A 134 -12.85 0.19 9.31
C ARG A 134 -13.25 1.45 10.07
N SER A 135 -13.72 1.34 11.31
CA SER A 135 -14.13 2.50 12.10
C SER A 135 -12.96 3.43 12.47
N LEU A 136 -11.73 2.93 12.42
CA LEU A 136 -10.52 3.69 12.78
C LEU A 136 -9.77 4.25 11.57
N LEU A 137 -10.03 3.78 10.34
CA LEU A 137 -9.35 4.27 9.14
C LEU A 137 -9.53 5.77 8.86
N PRO A 138 -10.69 6.40 9.15
CA PRO A 138 -10.83 7.84 8.98
C PRO A 138 -9.96 8.69 9.92
N ILE A 139 -9.36 8.10 10.96
CA ILE A 139 -8.50 8.83 11.90
C ILE A 139 -7.22 9.32 11.19
N ASP A 140 -6.69 10.44 11.66
CA ASP A 140 -5.41 10.97 11.19
C ASP A 140 -4.24 10.00 11.39
N TYR A 141 -3.29 10.07 10.47
CA TYR A 141 -2.06 9.25 10.43
C TYR A 141 -2.30 7.75 10.21
N ALA A 142 -1.34 6.91 10.62
CA ALA A 142 -1.32 5.50 10.32
C ALA A 142 -2.01 4.66 11.41
N LEU A 143 -2.63 3.56 10.99
CA LEU A 143 -2.96 2.43 11.85
C LEU A 143 -1.81 1.42 11.84
N LEU A 144 -1.42 0.91 13.02
CA LEU A 144 -0.32 -0.03 13.16
C LEU A 144 -0.81 -1.41 13.62
N ILE A 145 -0.66 -2.38 12.73
CA ILE A 145 -0.88 -3.79 13.00
C ILE A 145 0.50 -4.45 13.19
N GLN A 146 0.71 -5.12 14.31
CA GLN A 146 1.97 -5.82 14.58
C GLN A 146 1.74 -7.02 15.49
N LYS A 147 2.74 -7.90 15.57
CA LYS A 147 2.74 -9.07 16.46
C LYS A 147 2.58 -8.63 17.93
N ARG A 148 1.90 -9.42 18.76
CA ARG A 148 1.85 -9.21 20.22
C ARG A 148 3.02 -9.92 20.91
N HIS A 149 3.54 -9.31 21.98
CA HIS A 149 4.54 -9.93 22.86
C HIS A 149 4.04 -11.27 23.45
N ASN A 150 4.94 -12.26 23.51
CA ASN A 150 4.81 -13.50 24.28
C ASN A 150 3.63 -14.42 23.92
N THR A 151 3.12 -14.34 22.69
CA THR A 151 2.14 -15.30 22.16
C THR A 151 2.60 -15.84 20.82
N MET A 152 2.32 -17.12 20.53
CA MET A 152 2.49 -17.70 19.20
C MET A 152 1.76 -16.84 18.16
N ALA A 153 2.52 -16.16 17.29
CA ALA A 153 2.13 -15.40 16.10
C ALA A 153 0.83 -14.56 16.09
N ARG A 154 0.24 -14.16 17.22
CA ARG A 154 -0.99 -13.34 17.19
C ARG A 154 -0.72 -11.90 16.79
N TYR A 155 -1.42 -11.42 15.77
CA TYR A 155 -1.36 -10.04 15.29
C TYR A 155 -2.54 -9.21 15.80
N ALA A 156 -2.28 -7.94 16.11
CA ALA A 156 -3.32 -7.04 16.58
C ALA A 156 -3.15 -5.63 16.02
N LEU A 157 -4.28 -4.93 15.89
CA LEU A 157 -4.29 -3.48 15.75
C LEU A 157 -3.83 -2.88 17.08
N THR A 158 -2.54 -2.55 17.16
CA THR A 158 -1.91 -2.17 18.43
C THR A 158 -2.04 -0.69 18.73
N HIS A 159 -1.97 0.16 17.70
CA HIS A 159 -2.06 1.60 17.82
C HIS A 159 -2.87 2.19 16.67
N PHE A 160 -3.64 3.23 16.99
CA PHE A 160 -4.36 4.07 16.05
C PHE A 160 -3.76 5.48 16.19
N HIS A 161 -3.38 6.16 15.10
CA HIS A 161 -2.64 7.45 15.11
C HIS A 161 -1.11 7.33 15.30
N VAL A 162 -0.45 6.53 14.46
CA VAL A 162 1.01 6.41 14.41
C VAL A 162 1.61 7.37 13.39
N ARG A 163 2.59 8.19 13.80
CA ARG A 163 3.27 9.16 12.93
C ARG A 163 4.62 8.65 12.43
N ILE A 164 4.96 9.01 11.21
CA ILE A 164 6.26 8.71 10.59
C ILE A 164 7.04 10.02 10.55
N ASP A 165 7.98 10.15 11.48
CA ASP A 165 8.77 11.37 11.71
C ASP A 165 10.23 11.15 11.30
N TRP A 166 10.46 10.25 10.33
CA TRP A 166 11.76 10.15 9.66
C TRP A 166 11.80 11.17 8.51
N PRO A 167 12.78 12.08 8.47
CA PRO A 167 12.85 13.09 7.41
C PRO A 167 12.95 12.46 6.02
N ILE A 168 12.27 13.06 5.03
CA ILE A 168 12.31 12.60 3.64
C ILE A 168 13.74 12.67 3.09
N THR A 169 14.50 13.70 3.49
CA THR A 169 15.92 13.86 3.16
C THR A 169 16.75 12.70 3.69
N GLU A 170 16.57 12.31 4.96
CA GLU A 170 17.27 11.13 5.53
C GLU A 170 16.86 9.84 4.81
N ALA A 171 15.58 9.68 4.47
CA ALA A 171 15.09 8.51 3.73
C ALA A 171 15.65 8.42 2.30
N ALA A 172 15.74 9.56 1.62
CA ALA A 172 16.33 9.68 0.29
C ALA A 172 17.84 9.42 0.33
N GLU A 173 18.55 9.99 1.30
CA GLU A 173 19.98 9.75 1.51
C GLU A 173 20.27 8.27 1.77
N ASP A 174 19.47 7.64 2.63
CA ASP A 174 19.61 6.23 2.97
C ASP A 174 19.43 5.34 1.73
N LEU A 175 18.44 5.64 0.87
CA LEU A 175 18.28 4.97 -0.42
C LEU A 175 19.46 5.25 -1.37
N ALA A 176 19.95 6.49 -1.42
CA ALA A 176 21.07 6.88 -2.26
C ALA A 176 22.36 6.14 -1.90
N ARG A 177 22.62 5.96 -0.60
CA ARG A 177 23.74 5.18 -0.07
C ARG A 177 23.61 3.71 -0.45
N ASP A 178 22.43 3.12 -0.26
CA ASP A 178 22.14 1.72 -0.62
C ASP A 178 22.36 1.42 -2.10
N LEU A 179 21.88 2.32 -2.96
CA LEU A 179 22.00 2.20 -4.41
C LEU A 179 23.36 2.65 -4.94
N ARG A 180 24.25 3.13 -4.06
CA ARG A 180 25.61 3.61 -4.36
C ARG A 180 25.62 4.81 -5.32
N TYR A 181 24.66 5.72 -5.20
CA TYR A 181 24.69 7.02 -5.89
C TYR A 181 25.50 8.07 -5.13
N ILE A 182 25.53 7.93 -3.80
CA ILE A 182 26.36 8.73 -2.90
C ILE A 182 27.16 7.81 -1.97
N SER A 183 28.20 8.37 -1.37
CA SER A 183 29.06 7.69 -0.41
C SER A 183 28.64 7.96 1.03
N LYS A 184 28.37 9.22 1.38
CA LYS A 184 28.14 9.65 2.77
C LYS A 184 26.89 10.51 2.91
N ASP A 185 26.85 11.66 2.23
CA ASP A 185 25.87 12.71 2.48
C ASP A 185 25.09 13.04 1.21
N LEU A 186 23.79 13.31 1.33
CA LEU A 186 22.93 13.60 0.19
C LEU A 186 23.39 14.80 -0.63
N TYR A 187 23.98 15.79 0.03
CA TYR A 187 24.44 17.05 -0.56
C TYR A 187 25.93 17.00 -0.96
N GLU A 188 26.59 15.83 -0.89
CA GLU A 188 28.01 15.69 -1.23
C GLU A 188 28.33 16.06 -2.70
N LYS A 189 27.30 16.07 -3.57
CA LYS A 189 27.37 16.46 -4.99
C LYS A 189 26.60 17.75 -5.30
N GLY A 190 26.21 18.53 -4.28
CA GLY A 190 25.49 19.80 -4.41
C GLY A 190 23.97 19.70 -4.32
N ASP A 191 23.31 20.84 -4.18
CA ASP A 191 21.88 20.96 -3.90
C ASP A 191 20.99 20.41 -5.03
N GLU A 192 21.37 20.66 -6.29
CA GLU A 192 20.63 20.17 -7.47
C GLU A 192 20.61 18.63 -7.50
N TYR A 193 21.73 17.99 -7.19
CA TYR A 193 21.83 16.53 -7.12
C TYR A 193 20.96 15.97 -6.00
N ALA A 194 20.96 16.62 -4.83
CA ALA A 194 20.13 16.25 -3.69
C ALA A 194 18.62 16.36 -4.03
N GLU A 195 18.21 17.43 -4.71
CA GLU A 195 16.83 17.64 -5.13
C GLU A 195 16.40 16.58 -6.15
N ASP A 196 17.23 16.32 -7.16
CA ASP A 196 16.94 15.31 -8.18
C ASP A 196 16.90 13.89 -7.60
N PHE A 197 17.75 13.60 -6.61
CA PHE A 197 17.68 12.33 -5.91
C PHE A 197 16.41 12.21 -5.08
N GLN A 198 15.96 13.27 -4.41
CA GLN A 198 14.66 13.27 -3.75
C GLN A 198 13.53 12.99 -4.74
N LYS A 199 13.54 13.61 -5.93
CA LYS A 199 12.56 13.28 -6.99
C LYS A 199 12.58 11.78 -7.34
N LYS A 200 13.77 11.19 -7.43
CA LYS A 200 13.96 9.75 -7.64
C LYS A 200 13.50 8.88 -6.48
N PHE A 201 13.59 9.35 -5.24
CA PHE A 201 13.04 8.65 -4.08
C PHE A 201 11.51 8.49 -4.20
N PHE A 202 10.79 9.52 -4.64
CA PHE A 202 9.35 9.41 -4.91
C PHE A 202 9.08 8.44 -6.07
N GLU A 203 9.84 8.54 -7.16
CA GLU A 203 9.74 7.63 -8.30
C GLU A 203 10.01 6.17 -7.91
N TYR A 204 11.00 5.91 -7.06
CA TYR A 204 11.37 4.59 -6.57
C TYR A 204 10.18 3.85 -5.95
N TYR A 205 9.28 4.58 -5.28
CA TYR A 205 8.07 4.05 -4.66
C TYR A 205 6.80 4.27 -5.48
N GLY A 206 6.94 4.71 -6.73
CA GLY A 206 5.84 4.82 -7.67
C GLY A 206 4.87 5.97 -7.36
N ILE A 207 5.28 7.00 -6.61
CA ILE A 207 4.44 8.17 -6.35
C ILE A 207 5.01 9.44 -7.00
N PRO A 208 4.17 10.43 -7.35
CA PRO A 208 4.65 11.71 -7.88
C PRO A 208 5.43 12.51 -6.83
N VAL A 209 6.40 13.31 -7.26
CA VAL A 209 7.27 14.17 -6.42
C VAL A 209 6.50 15.14 -5.52
N LEU A 210 5.30 15.57 -5.95
CA LEU A 210 4.46 16.51 -5.20
C LEU A 210 3.43 15.80 -4.29
N ALA A 211 3.56 14.49 -4.11
CA ALA A 211 2.66 13.76 -3.23
C ALA A 211 2.91 14.17 -1.77
N GLY A 212 1.89 14.76 -1.15
CA GLY A 212 1.89 15.14 0.27
C GLY A 212 1.22 14.11 1.20
N GLY A 213 1.33 14.38 2.50
CA GLY A 213 0.54 13.72 3.55
C GLY A 213 0.80 12.22 3.69
N ARG A 214 -0.28 11.43 3.69
CA ARG A 214 -0.23 9.97 3.93
C ARG A 214 0.63 9.23 2.89
N ARG A 215 0.72 9.70 1.65
CA ARG A 215 1.53 9.07 0.59
C ARG A 215 3.04 9.23 0.87
N THR A 216 3.47 10.43 1.27
CA THR A 216 4.85 10.68 1.69
C THR A 216 5.22 9.83 2.90
N ALA A 217 4.33 9.81 3.91
CA ALA A 217 4.53 8.98 5.11
C ALA A 217 4.63 7.49 4.77
N ALA A 218 3.87 7.00 3.79
CA ALA A 218 3.93 5.61 3.34
C ALA A 218 5.30 5.24 2.75
N ILE A 219 5.87 6.06 1.87
CA ILE A 219 7.14 5.75 1.22
C ILE A 219 8.34 5.90 2.16
N VAL A 220 8.27 6.87 3.07
CA VAL A 220 9.25 7.04 4.14
C VAL A 220 9.19 5.85 5.10
N ALA A 221 7.99 5.40 5.49
CA ALA A 221 7.83 4.20 6.29
C ALA A 221 8.40 2.98 5.56
N ALA A 222 8.11 2.82 4.26
CA ALA A 222 8.59 1.69 3.46
C ALA A 222 10.11 1.64 3.45
N ARG A 223 10.75 2.79 3.21
CA ARG A 223 12.20 2.88 3.27
C ARG A 223 12.74 2.53 4.65
N TYR A 224 12.14 3.08 5.71
CA TYR A 224 12.61 2.86 7.06
C TYR A 224 12.52 1.38 7.47
N PHE A 225 11.37 0.73 7.21
CA PHE A 225 11.16 -0.68 7.50
C PHE A 225 12.01 -1.61 6.62
N SER A 226 12.48 -1.17 5.45
CA SER A 226 13.34 -1.99 4.58
C SER A 226 14.70 -2.34 5.22
N SER A 227 15.10 -1.59 6.27
CA SER A 227 16.28 -1.87 7.10
C SER A 227 16.07 -2.94 8.17
N PHE A 228 14.82 -3.38 8.39
CA PHE A 228 14.48 -4.34 9.44
C PHE A 228 14.67 -5.78 8.93
N PRO A 229 14.98 -6.75 9.82
CA PRO A 229 15.13 -8.14 9.42
C PRO A 229 13.82 -8.82 9.03
N GLY A 230 12.69 -8.38 9.61
CA GLY A 230 11.34 -8.84 9.29
C GLY A 230 10.71 -8.05 8.15
N ILE A 231 9.64 -8.58 7.56
CA ILE A 231 8.91 -7.90 6.48
C ILE A 231 7.82 -6.96 7.01
N ALA A 232 7.46 -5.96 6.21
CA ALA A 232 6.36 -5.05 6.48
C ALA A 232 5.62 -4.74 5.18
N THR A 233 4.31 -4.52 5.29
CA THR A 233 3.43 -4.15 4.19
C THR A 233 2.74 -2.85 4.56
N ILE A 234 2.78 -1.90 3.63
CA ILE A 234 2.24 -0.56 3.80
C ILE A 234 1.17 -0.36 2.76
N TYR A 235 -0.03 -0.02 3.23
CA TYR A 235 -1.16 0.32 2.39
C TYR A 235 -1.45 1.79 2.53
N VAL A 236 -1.58 2.48 1.41
CA VAL A 236 -2.04 3.87 1.39
C VAL A 236 -3.08 4.05 0.31
N SER A 237 -4.20 4.65 0.69
CA SER A 237 -5.18 5.19 -0.25
C SER A 237 -5.33 6.68 -0.02
N SER A 238 -5.41 7.43 -1.12
CA SER A 238 -5.51 8.88 -1.11
C SER A 238 -6.60 9.31 -2.09
N SER A 239 -7.29 10.39 -1.72
CA SER A 239 -8.30 10.97 -2.59
C SER A 239 -7.75 11.40 -3.95
N GLU A 240 -6.53 11.92 -3.96
CA GLU A 240 -5.91 12.45 -5.17
C GLU A 240 -5.56 11.34 -6.16
N SER A 241 -5.10 10.18 -5.68
CA SER A 241 -4.71 9.06 -6.57
C SER A 241 -5.87 8.15 -6.95
N ARG A 242 -6.97 8.14 -6.18
CA ARG A 242 -8.15 7.26 -6.39
C ARG A 242 -7.75 5.79 -6.55
N ALA A 243 -6.67 5.44 -5.85
CA ALA A 243 -5.93 4.21 -5.98
C ALA A 243 -5.58 3.69 -4.60
N LEU A 244 -5.42 2.37 -4.51
CA LEU A 244 -4.73 1.71 -3.42
C LEU A 244 -3.28 1.47 -3.86
N LEU A 245 -2.33 2.06 -3.14
CA LEU A 245 -0.92 1.74 -3.27
C LEU A 245 -0.54 0.77 -2.15
N ARG A 246 0.08 -0.36 -2.53
CA ARG A 246 0.68 -1.32 -1.61
C ARG A 246 2.18 -1.38 -1.86
N ILE A 247 2.95 -1.30 -0.78
CA ILE A 247 4.40 -1.45 -0.79
C ILE A 247 4.77 -2.55 0.20
N ASP A 248 5.50 -3.56 -0.25
CA ASP A 248 5.94 -4.69 0.57
C ASP A 248 7.30 -5.24 0.10
N GLU A 249 7.69 -6.44 0.56
CA GLU A 249 8.96 -7.07 0.19
C GLU A 249 9.08 -7.44 -1.29
N ARG A 250 7.97 -7.51 -2.03
CA ARG A 250 7.91 -7.88 -3.44
C ARG A 250 7.92 -6.66 -4.37
N GLY A 251 7.79 -5.46 -3.80
CA GLY A 251 7.85 -4.21 -4.54
C GLY A 251 6.58 -3.39 -4.38
N ILE A 252 6.15 -2.78 -5.48
CA ILE A 252 5.07 -1.79 -5.49
C ILE A 252 3.94 -2.27 -6.38
N SER A 253 2.72 -2.12 -5.89
CA SER A 253 1.53 -2.33 -6.70
C SER A 253 0.49 -1.23 -6.49
N LYS A 254 -0.23 -0.90 -7.56
CA LYS A 254 -1.35 0.04 -7.55
C LYS A 254 -2.60 -0.65 -8.04
N SER A 255 -3.68 -0.53 -7.29
CA SER A 255 -5.01 -0.98 -7.70
C SER A 255 -5.94 0.22 -7.90
N VAL A 256 -6.68 0.22 -8.99
CA VAL A 256 -7.65 1.26 -9.37
C VAL A 256 -8.93 0.63 -9.90
N LEU A 257 -10.01 1.41 -9.97
CA LEU A 257 -11.18 1.04 -10.74
C LEU A 257 -11.02 1.52 -12.19
N VAL A 258 -11.35 0.65 -13.13
CA VAL A 258 -11.37 0.96 -14.57
C VAL A 258 -12.74 0.69 -15.16
N ARG A 259 -13.06 1.37 -16.27
CA ARG A 259 -14.22 1.09 -17.10
C ARG A 259 -13.77 0.30 -18.32
N LEU A 260 -14.39 -0.86 -18.51
CA LEU A 260 -14.14 -1.74 -19.64
C LEU A 260 -15.38 -1.82 -20.53
N GLU A 261 -15.16 -1.84 -21.84
CA GLU A 261 -16.23 -2.03 -22.82
C GLU A 261 -16.52 -3.51 -23.04
N GLU A 262 -17.63 -3.81 -23.73
CA GLU A 262 -18.04 -5.19 -24.00
C GLU A 262 -16.98 -6.00 -24.76
N ASN A 263 -16.21 -5.36 -25.65
CA ASN A 263 -15.13 -6.01 -26.38
C ASN A 263 -13.97 -6.43 -25.47
N ASP A 264 -13.64 -5.63 -24.47
CA ASP A 264 -12.61 -5.97 -23.48
C ASP A 264 -13.07 -7.12 -22.59
N ILE A 265 -14.35 -7.12 -22.21
CA ILE A 265 -14.94 -8.22 -21.43
C ILE A 265 -14.91 -9.52 -22.22
N LYS A 266 -15.24 -9.52 -23.52
CA LYS A 266 -15.14 -10.73 -24.35
C LYS A 266 -13.72 -11.31 -24.32
N LYS A 267 -12.70 -10.47 -24.53
CA LYS A 267 -11.29 -10.90 -24.44
C LYS A 267 -10.95 -11.48 -23.07
N LEU A 268 -11.38 -10.85 -21.98
CA LEU A 268 -11.12 -11.31 -20.62
C LEU A 268 -11.80 -12.65 -20.31
N VAL A 269 -13.03 -12.82 -20.76
CA VAL A 269 -13.81 -14.06 -20.65
C VAL A 269 -13.11 -15.20 -21.38
N ASP A 270 -12.61 -14.93 -22.59
CA ASP A 270 -11.84 -15.88 -23.41
C ASP A 270 -10.50 -16.25 -22.74
N ILE A 271 -9.72 -15.25 -22.28
CA ILE A 271 -8.44 -15.47 -21.57
C ILE A 271 -8.64 -16.34 -20.34
N ALA A 272 -9.71 -16.09 -19.59
CA ALA A 272 -9.98 -16.79 -18.34
C ALA A 272 -10.69 -18.14 -18.54
N GLY A 273 -11.05 -18.50 -19.77
CA GLY A 273 -11.72 -19.76 -20.09
C GLY A 273 -13.06 -19.95 -19.36
N MET A 274 -13.80 -18.87 -19.14
CA MET A 274 -15.09 -18.90 -18.44
C MET A 274 -16.21 -18.29 -19.29
N ASN A 275 -17.45 -18.28 -18.79
CA ASN A 275 -18.55 -17.60 -19.46
C ASN A 275 -18.79 -16.20 -18.87
N LEU A 276 -19.52 -15.36 -19.61
CA LEU A 276 -19.79 -13.96 -19.24
C LEU A 276 -20.50 -13.82 -17.87
N ASN A 277 -21.42 -14.73 -17.55
CA ASN A 277 -22.14 -14.70 -16.28
C ASN A 277 -21.19 -14.98 -15.10
N ASN A 278 -20.31 -15.96 -15.24
CA ASN A 278 -19.31 -16.30 -14.24
C ASN A 278 -18.30 -15.16 -14.08
N PHE A 279 -17.83 -14.57 -15.19
CA PHE A 279 -16.96 -13.40 -15.14
C PHE A 279 -17.62 -12.22 -14.42
N SER A 280 -18.86 -11.89 -14.81
CA SER A 280 -19.60 -10.76 -14.22
C SER A 280 -19.82 -10.94 -12.72
N LYS A 281 -20.10 -12.16 -12.27
CA LYS A 281 -20.27 -12.46 -10.84
C LYS A 281 -18.99 -12.22 -10.04
N ASN A 282 -17.84 -12.61 -10.59
CA ASN A 282 -16.59 -12.73 -9.85
C ASN A 282 -15.58 -11.59 -10.06
N TYR A 283 -15.69 -10.79 -11.13
CA TYR A 283 -14.74 -9.73 -11.45
C TYR A 283 -15.37 -8.33 -11.60
N VAL A 284 -16.67 -8.26 -11.91
CA VAL A 284 -17.35 -6.98 -12.13
C VAL A 284 -17.91 -6.42 -10.83
N ILE A 285 -17.41 -5.25 -10.43
CA ILE A 285 -17.88 -4.51 -9.24
C ILE A 285 -19.25 -3.91 -9.49
N ALA A 286 -19.43 -3.27 -10.66
CA ALA A 286 -20.68 -2.66 -11.05
C ALA A 286 -20.80 -2.59 -12.57
N ARG A 287 -22.03 -2.49 -13.07
CA ARG A 287 -22.33 -2.27 -14.48
C ARG A 287 -22.94 -0.88 -14.67
N GLN A 288 -22.38 -0.09 -15.58
CA GLN A 288 -22.89 1.22 -15.95
C GLN A 288 -23.20 1.24 -17.46
N ARG A 289 -24.48 1.10 -17.82
CA ARG A 289 -24.92 1.01 -19.23
C ARG A 289 -24.17 -0.10 -19.98
N LYS A 290 -23.28 0.30 -20.91
CA LYS A 290 -22.45 -0.60 -21.74
C LYS A 290 -21.07 -0.89 -21.13
N ASN A 291 -20.73 -0.26 -20.00
CA ASN A 291 -19.43 -0.39 -19.36
C ASN A 291 -19.50 -1.30 -18.13
N TYR A 292 -18.41 -2.02 -17.92
CA TYR A 292 -18.19 -2.91 -16.78
C TYR A 292 -17.07 -2.32 -15.93
N ILE A 293 -17.33 -2.17 -14.63
CA ILE A 293 -16.36 -1.62 -13.70
C ILE A 293 -15.65 -2.79 -13.03
N CYS A 294 -14.33 -2.84 -13.19
CA CYS A 294 -13.49 -3.89 -12.63
C CYS A 294 -12.33 -3.27 -11.84
N ILE A 295 -11.72 -4.06 -10.97
CA ILE A 295 -10.49 -3.68 -10.28
C ILE A 295 -9.32 -4.04 -11.19
N PHE A 296 -8.52 -3.05 -11.56
CA PHE A 296 -7.29 -3.22 -12.31
C PHE A 296 -6.09 -3.01 -11.40
N ASN A 297 -5.13 -3.94 -11.43
CA ASN A 297 -3.91 -3.89 -10.64
C ASN A 297 -2.69 -3.88 -11.55
N VAL A 298 -1.76 -3.00 -11.21
CA VAL A 298 -0.47 -2.86 -11.89
C VAL A 298 0.62 -3.09 -10.86
N LYS A 299 1.57 -3.98 -11.17
CA LYS A 299 2.81 -4.12 -10.40
C LYS A 299 3.96 -3.46 -11.13
N TYR A 300 4.90 -2.95 -10.35
CA TYR A 300 6.08 -2.27 -10.84
C TYR A 300 7.34 -2.94 -10.33
N ASP A 301 8.29 -3.13 -11.25
CA ASP A 301 9.63 -3.59 -10.94
C ASP A 301 10.62 -2.43 -11.02
N HIS A 302 11.66 -2.53 -10.20
CA HIS A 302 12.80 -1.62 -10.26
C HIS A 302 13.65 -1.93 -11.48
N THR A 303 14.00 -0.89 -12.24
CA THR A 303 14.99 -1.02 -13.32
C THR A 303 16.39 -1.19 -12.74
N LEU A 304 17.38 -1.54 -13.57
CA LEU A 304 18.79 -1.68 -13.16
C LEU A 304 19.36 -0.45 -12.42
N HIS A 305 18.81 0.74 -12.69
CA HIS A 305 19.21 2.00 -12.06
C HIS A 305 18.66 2.15 -10.64
N ALA A 306 17.54 1.50 -10.34
CA ALA A 306 16.95 1.46 -9.01
C ALA A 306 17.35 0.19 -8.22
N LEU A 307 18.31 -0.59 -8.72
CA LEU A 307 18.86 -1.75 -8.03
C LEU A 307 20.27 -1.45 -7.50
N PRO A 308 20.71 -2.15 -6.42
CA PRO A 308 22.05 -1.99 -5.88
C PRO A 308 23.14 -2.15 -6.94
N SER A 309 24.23 -1.40 -6.77
CA SER A 309 25.31 -1.42 -7.75
C SER A 309 26.06 -2.75 -7.82
N GLU A 310 26.15 -3.33 -9.01
CA GLU A 310 27.01 -4.49 -9.26
C GLU A 310 28.45 -4.17 -8.85
N GLY A 311 29.00 -4.94 -7.90
CA GLY A 311 30.33 -4.72 -7.34
C GLY A 311 30.46 -3.51 -6.42
N GLY A 312 29.36 -2.87 -6.01
CA GLY A 312 29.37 -1.80 -5.00
C GLY A 312 30.01 -0.48 -5.45
N ARG A 313 30.23 -0.30 -6.75
CA ARG A 313 30.81 0.93 -7.31
C ARG A 313 29.83 2.10 -7.22
N LEU A 314 30.37 3.30 -6.98
CA LEU A 314 29.58 4.52 -7.04
C LEU A 314 29.08 4.77 -8.46
N ARG A 315 27.84 5.27 -8.58
CA ARG A 315 27.13 5.55 -9.82
C ARG A 315 26.79 7.03 -9.91
N GLU A 316 26.68 7.54 -11.13
CA GLU A 316 26.15 8.87 -11.39
C GLU A 316 24.65 8.85 -11.67
N LEU A 317 23.95 9.84 -11.11
CA LEU A 317 22.51 9.95 -11.27
C LEU A 317 22.19 10.53 -12.65
N LYS A 318 21.26 9.89 -13.36
CA LYS A 318 20.66 10.41 -14.59
C LYS A 318 19.17 10.68 -14.31
N PRO A 319 18.76 11.95 -14.11
CA PRO A 319 17.39 12.29 -13.71
C PRO A 319 16.31 11.79 -14.68
N ASP A 320 16.63 11.68 -15.97
CA ASP A 320 15.66 11.26 -16.99
C ASP A 320 15.43 9.75 -17.05
N THR A 321 16.33 8.94 -16.47
CA THR A 321 16.24 7.49 -16.55
C THR A 321 15.17 6.93 -15.64
N ASN A 322 14.26 6.12 -16.17
CA ASN A 322 13.17 5.54 -15.38
C ASN A 322 13.71 4.52 -14.37
N TRP A 323 13.23 4.63 -13.13
CA TRP A 323 13.56 3.75 -12.00
C TRP A 323 12.52 2.66 -11.79
N LEU A 324 11.33 2.81 -12.39
CA LEU A 324 10.29 1.81 -12.41
C LEU A 324 9.88 1.46 -13.84
N THR A 325 9.48 0.21 -14.02
CA THR A 325 8.77 -0.28 -15.19
C THR A 325 7.54 -1.07 -14.74
N VAL A 326 6.50 -1.11 -15.56
CA VAL A 326 5.38 -2.03 -15.32
C VAL A 326 5.85 -3.44 -15.58
N SER A 327 5.60 -4.35 -14.63
CA SER A 327 5.96 -5.76 -14.73
C SER A 327 4.74 -6.66 -14.95
N GLU A 328 3.65 -6.38 -14.24
CA GLU A 328 2.40 -7.14 -14.36
C GLU A 328 1.20 -6.20 -14.44
N GLU A 329 0.21 -6.60 -15.25
CA GLU A 329 -1.06 -5.91 -15.43
C GLU A 329 -2.18 -6.94 -15.41
N GLN A 330 -3.16 -6.76 -14.53
CA GLN A 330 -4.17 -7.78 -14.28
C GLN A 330 -5.51 -7.20 -13.80
N ILE A 331 -6.60 -7.84 -14.18
CA ILE A 331 -7.92 -7.63 -13.59
C ILE A 331 -8.04 -8.52 -12.37
N LEU A 332 -8.28 -7.91 -11.21
CA LEU A 332 -8.47 -8.62 -9.95
C LEU A 332 -9.91 -9.12 -9.82
N PRO A 333 -10.11 -10.28 -9.18
CA PRO A 333 -11.44 -10.67 -8.75
C PRO A 333 -11.98 -9.65 -7.73
N ARG A 334 -13.29 -9.63 -7.56
CA ARG A 334 -13.94 -8.82 -6.54
C ARG A 334 -13.43 -9.21 -5.15
N PRO A 335 -13.37 -8.29 -4.19
CA PRO A 335 -13.03 -8.65 -2.82
C PRO A 335 -13.95 -9.75 -2.31
N SER A 336 -13.42 -10.67 -1.49
CA SER A 336 -14.07 -11.89 -0.95
C SER A 336 -14.23 -13.08 -1.91
N VAL A 337 -13.85 -12.95 -3.18
CA VAL A 337 -13.83 -14.09 -4.11
C VAL A 337 -12.55 -14.91 -3.90
N ILE A 338 -12.71 -16.19 -3.57
CA ILE A 338 -11.60 -17.08 -3.16
C ILE A 338 -11.14 -18.00 -4.30
N ASN A 339 -12.06 -18.40 -5.18
CA ASN A 339 -11.84 -19.50 -6.14
C ASN A 339 -11.36 -19.04 -7.53
N HIS A 340 -11.04 -17.77 -7.69
CA HIS A 340 -10.70 -17.19 -9.00
C HIS A 340 -9.42 -16.36 -8.91
N PRO A 341 -8.41 -16.64 -9.77
CA PRO A 341 -7.17 -15.88 -9.78
C PRO A 341 -7.33 -14.54 -10.55
N PRO A 342 -6.40 -13.60 -10.39
CA PRO A 342 -6.28 -12.46 -11.30
C PRO A 342 -6.14 -12.89 -12.77
N ILE A 343 -6.69 -12.09 -13.69
CA ILE A 343 -6.62 -12.32 -15.13
C ILE A 343 -5.62 -11.34 -15.74
N PRO A 344 -4.50 -11.78 -16.36
CA PRO A 344 -3.57 -10.90 -17.03
C PRO A 344 -4.23 -10.11 -18.16
N PHE A 345 -4.08 -8.79 -18.16
CA PHE A 345 -4.69 -7.92 -19.16
C PHE A 345 -3.92 -6.61 -19.28
N LYS A 346 -3.30 -6.38 -20.45
CA LYS A 346 -2.46 -5.19 -20.68
C LYS A 346 -3.31 -4.00 -21.12
N MET A 347 -3.11 -2.86 -20.46
CA MET A 347 -3.86 -1.62 -20.71
C MET A 347 -2.99 -0.36 -20.61
N VAL A 348 -1.95 -0.34 -19.77
CA VAL A 348 -1.22 0.89 -19.41
C VAL A 348 -0.51 1.53 -20.61
N TYR A 349 0.00 0.72 -21.53
CA TYR A 349 0.72 1.18 -22.74
C TYR A 349 -0.08 0.99 -24.04
N SER A 350 -1.35 0.61 -23.94
CA SER A 350 -2.23 0.40 -25.09
C SER A 350 -2.65 1.69 -25.78
#